data_AF-A0AAV4G2T6-F1
#
_entry.id   AF-A0AAV4G2T6-F1
#
_cell.length_a   1.000
_cell.length_b   1.000
_cell.length_c   1.000
_cell.angle_alpha   90.00
_cell.angle_beta   90.00
_cell.angle_gamma   90.00
#
_symmetry.space_group_name_H-M   'P 1'
#
loop_
_entity.id
_entity.type
_entity.pdbx_description
1 polymer ?
#
loop_
_entity_poly.entity_id
_entity_poly.type
_entity_poly.pdbx_seq_one_letter_code
_entity_poly.pdbx_strand_id
1 'polypeptide(L)'
;MKVVALVALSLAITTSVVSTFSFGNSEPEWDDLRVTWGPNVLTKYKPQPRTQQDAVNHGFRLVGSTTCDGTGVYNGFAYVKDNDYSVTLLYDKNGYIAGIQHGITKEQAEKAGYPSKKLQPPFVYTDGRLVLTAYFTDPSKICTEGRTQAQFNTEGTGTNLWIQTGNTPSQVTLIPRQQSALSTTKWVDGKCFITMGEHYWYNIKPDMDCDTFFPVFLLYNGGKLNAFGWAFLADLESPNYEHPSISVLGAFIQQVPTCISKITHPISTMHIYLTSTPLLDAC
;
A
#
# COMPACT_ATOMS: atom_id res chain seq x y z
N MET A 1 -45.93 47.39 59.99
CA MET A 1 -45.65 48.02 58.67
C MET A 1 -44.33 48.77 58.84
N LYS A 2 -43.14 48.43 58.32
CA LYS A 2 -42.60 47.67 57.17
C LYS A 2 -41.28 46.99 57.66
N VAL A 3 -41.07 45.68 57.50
CA VAL A 3 -40.18 45.01 56.48
C VAL A 3 -38.73 45.55 56.49
N VAL A 4 -37.79 44.90 57.20
CA VAL A 4 -36.87 43.77 56.81
C VAL A 4 -35.72 44.19 55.87
N ALA A 5 -34.47 43.90 56.27
CA ALA A 5 -33.47 43.21 55.43
C ALA A 5 -32.19 42.90 56.24
N LEU A 6 -32.01 41.63 56.63
CA LEU A 6 -30.71 41.02 56.92
C LEU A 6 -30.10 40.59 55.58
N VAL A 7 -28.85 40.96 55.32
CA VAL A 7 -28.07 40.46 54.18
C VAL A 7 -27.31 39.21 54.63
N ALA A 8 -27.65 38.06 54.07
CA ALA A 8 -26.86 36.83 54.16
C ALA A 8 -26.00 36.72 52.89
N LEU A 9 -24.68 36.64 53.06
CA LEU A 9 -23.72 36.44 51.98
C LEU A 9 -23.56 34.93 51.76
N SER A 10 -24.05 34.41 50.64
CA SER A 10 -23.88 33.03 50.22
C SER A 10 -22.53 32.86 49.51
N LEU A 11 -21.66 32.01 50.06
CA LEU A 11 -20.39 31.61 49.47
C LEU A 11 -20.65 30.44 48.50
N ALA A 12 -20.64 30.70 47.19
CA ALA A 12 -20.73 29.66 46.16
C ALA A 12 -19.34 29.06 45.91
N ILE A 13 -19.14 27.80 46.30
CA ILE A 13 -17.97 27.00 45.94
C ILE A 13 -18.17 26.49 44.52
N THR A 14 -17.51 27.10 43.54
CA THR A 14 -17.45 26.61 42.17
C THR A 14 -16.40 25.51 42.06
N THR A 15 -16.83 24.26 41.95
CA THR A 15 -15.95 23.14 41.60
C THR A 15 -15.55 23.28 40.14
N SER A 16 -14.33 23.73 39.89
CA SER A 16 -13.72 23.71 38.55
C SER A 16 -13.41 22.27 38.17
N VAL A 17 -14.28 21.66 37.36
CA VAL A 17 -13.95 20.42 36.67
C VAL A 17 -12.89 20.78 35.62
N VAL A 18 -11.63 20.51 35.93
CA VAL A 18 -10.57 20.52 34.93
C VAL A 18 -10.84 19.33 34.02
N SER A 19 -11.53 19.59 32.91
CA SER A 19 -11.58 18.65 31.78
C SER A 19 -10.16 18.51 31.26
N THR A 20 -9.47 17.47 31.70
CA THR A 20 -8.29 16.97 31.01
C THR A 20 -8.74 16.57 29.62
N PHE A 21 -8.52 17.45 28.64
CA PHE A 21 -8.46 17.03 27.25
C PHE A 21 -7.31 16.04 27.17
N SER A 22 -7.64 14.75 27.22
CA SER A 22 -6.76 13.72 26.70
C SER A 22 -6.48 14.13 25.26
N PHE A 23 -5.27 14.58 24.99
CA PHE A 23 -4.74 14.61 23.64
C PHE A 23 -4.80 13.16 23.17
N GLY A 24 -5.89 12.82 22.48
CA GLY A 24 -6.07 11.53 21.84
C GLY A 24 -4.87 11.30 20.94
N ASN A 25 -4.32 10.09 21.00
CA ASN A 25 -3.31 9.65 20.04
C ASN A 25 -3.77 10.10 18.65
N SER A 26 -3.01 10.99 18.01
CA SER A 26 -3.25 11.34 16.62
C SER A 26 -3.30 10.04 15.83
N GLU A 27 -4.33 9.83 15.02
CA GLU A 27 -4.40 8.66 14.15
C GLU A 27 -3.09 8.54 13.33
N PRO A 28 -2.55 7.33 13.17
CA PRO A 28 -1.31 7.14 12.42
C PRO A 28 -1.48 7.66 10.99
N GLU A 29 -0.42 8.21 10.40
CA GLU A 29 -0.49 8.74 9.03
C GLU A 29 -0.95 7.68 8.01
N TRP A 30 -0.59 6.42 8.25
CA TRP A 30 -1.09 5.27 7.50
C TRP A 30 -2.12 4.51 8.32
N ASP A 31 -3.33 5.05 8.40
CA ASP A 31 -4.43 4.59 9.26
C ASP A 31 -5.25 3.44 8.67
N ASP A 32 -5.02 3.02 7.42
CA ASP A 32 -5.78 1.95 6.77
C ASP A 32 -4.96 1.19 5.70
N LEU A 33 -5.57 0.18 5.09
CA LEU A 33 -5.03 -0.48 3.90
C LEU A 33 -6.19 -0.79 2.95
N ARG A 34 -6.15 -0.20 1.74
CA ARG A 34 -7.19 -0.37 0.73
C ARG A 34 -6.59 -0.67 -0.62
N VAL A 35 -7.31 -1.44 -1.43
CA VAL A 35 -6.90 -1.75 -2.79
C VAL A 35 -7.97 -1.38 -3.81
N THR A 36 -7.53 -1.23 -5.05
CA THR A 36 -8.36 -0.96 -6.23
C THR A 36 -8.94 0.45 -6.24
N TRP A 37 -8.53 1.26 -7.19
CA TRP A 37 -9.15 2.53 -7.51
C TRP A 37 -10.39 2.37 -8.41
N GLY A 38 -11.31 3.32 -8.31
CA GLY A 38 -12.33 3.55 -9.32
C GLY A 38 -13.39 4.56 -8.90
N PRO A 39 -14.24 4.99 -9.84
CA PRO A 39 -15.20 6.06 -9.61
C PRO A 39 -16.37 5.65 -8.70
N ASN A 40 -16.65 4.34 -8.58
CA ASN A 40 -17.72 3.84 -7.72
C ASN A 40 -17.17 3.45 -6.35
N VAL A 41 -17.30 4.36 -5.39
CA VAL A 41 -16.80 4.20 -4.02
C VAL A 41 -17.40 3.00 -3.26
N LEU A 42 -18.56 2.48 -3.68
CA LEU A 42 -19.19 1.32 -3.05
C LEU A 42 -18.54 -0.01 -3.47
N THR A 43 -17.85 -0.04 -4.60
CA THR A 43 -17.22 -1.25 -5.15
C THR A 43 -15.71 -1.16 -5.24
N LYS A 44 -15.15 -0.01 -4.86
CA LYS A 44 -13.74 0.36 -4.97
C LYS A 44 -13.18 0.73 -3.60
N TYR A 45 -11.86 0.86 -3.50
CA TYR A 45 -11.15 1.09 -2.24
C TYR A 45 -11.46 0.01 -1.19
N LYS A 46 -11.38 -1.26 -1.63
CA LYS A 46 -11.72 -2.43 -0.83
C LYS A 46 -10.80 -2.50 0.39
N PRO A 47 -11.31 -2.38 1.62
CA PRO A 47 -10.49 -2.45 2.82
C PRO A 47 -9.88 -3.83 2.97
N GLN A 48 -8.64 -3.87 3.42
CA GLN A 48 -7.89 -5.10 3.66
C GLN A 48 -7.64 -5.29 5.16
N PRO A 49 -7.74 -6.53 5.67
CA PRO A 49 -7.51 -6.82 7.08
C PRO A 49 -6.06 -6.54 7.48
N ARG A 50 -5.86 -5.75 8.54
CA ARG A 50 -4.53 -5.37 9.03
C ARG A 50 -4.03 -6.25 10.19
N THR A 51 -4.85 -7.18 10.65
CA THR A 51 -4.46 -8.25 11.56
C THR A 51 -4.75 -9.61 10.94
N GLN A 52 -3.96 -10.62 11.30
CA GLN A 52 -4.14 -12.00 10.88
C GLN A 52 -5.50 -12.55 11.34
N GLN A 53 -5.96 -12.16 12.53
CA GLN A 53 -7.26 -12.56 13.05
C GLN A 53 -8.40 -12.04 12.17
N ASP A 54 -8.37 -10.76 11.78
CA ASP A 54 -9.37 -10.18 10.88
C ASP A 54 -9.29 -10.82 9.50
N ALA A 55 -8.09 -11.16 9.04
CA ALA A 55 -7.90 -11.86 7.76
C ALA A 55 -8.63 -13.19 7.74
N VAL A 56 -8.42 -14.01 8.77
CA VAL A 56 -9.09 -15.30 8.91
C VAL A 56 -10.60 -15.12 9.01
N ASN A 57 -11.07 -14.13 9.79
CA ASN A 57 -12.50 -13.81 9.91
C ASN A 57 -13.13 -13.39 8.58
N HIS A 58 -12.36 -12.73 7.71
CA HIS A 58 -12.78 -12.32 6.36
C HIS A 58 -12.48 -13.37 5.28
N GLY A 59 -12.15 -14.61 5.67
CA GLY A 59 -12.00 -15.74 4.75
C GLY A 59 -10.64 -15.86 4.09
N PHE A 60 -9.64 -15.08 4.48
CA PHE A 60 -8.26 -15.30 4.05
C PHE A 60 -7.70 -16.58 4.67
N ARG A 61 -6.88 -17.29 3.91
CA ARG A 61 -6.24 -18.53 4.31
C ARG A 61 -4.73 -18.41 4.17
N LEU A 62 -4.02 -19.00 5.13
CA LEU A 62 -2.56 -19.11 5.09
C LEU A 62 -2.15 -19.93 3.85
N VAL A 63 -1.17 -19.43 3.12
CA VAL A 63 -0.55 -20.09 1.96
C VAL A 63 0.97 -20.06 2.10
N GLY A 64 1.67 -20.96 1.40
CA GLY A 64 3.12 -21.05 1.48
C GLY A 64 3.59 -21.61 2.82
N SER A 65 4.62 -20.99 3.40
CA SER A 65 5.24 -21.47 4.64
C SER A 65 4.33 -21.29 5.86
N THR A 66 4.31 -22.29 6.74
CA THR A 66 3.68 -22.22 8.06
C THR A 66 4.62 -21.71 9.15
N THR A 67 5.88 -21.44 8.80
CA THR A 67 6.90 -20.84 9.67
C THR A 67 7.38 -19.51 9.09
N CYS A 68 7.60 -18.53 9.97
CA CYS A 68 8.25 -17.27 9.63
C CYS A 68 9.68 -17.33 10.17
N ASP A 69 10.60 -17.90 9.39
CA ASP A 69 12.01 -18.07 9.81
C ASP A 69 12.96 -17.05 9.16
N GLY A 70 12.47 -16.21 8.25
CA GLY A 70 13.26 -15.18 7.58
C GLY A 70 14.20 -15.70 6.50
N THR A 71 14.11 -16.99 6.12
CA THR A 71 15.05 -17.65 5.19
C THR A 71 14.47 -17.83 3.78
N GLY A 72 13.18 -17.52 3.60
CA GLY A 72 12.46 -17.67 2.34
C GLY A 72 12.69 -16.54 1.34
N VAL A 73 11.91 -16.57 0.25
CA VAL A 73 11.90 -15.54 -0.81
C VAL A 73 11.30 -14.21 -0.33
N TYR A 74 10.41 -14.27 0.66
CA TYR A 74 9.77 -13.14 1.31
C TYR A 74 9.63 -13.41 2.82
N ASN A 75 9.51 -12.35 3.62
CA ASN A 75 9.22 -12.44 5.05
C ASN A 75 7.74 -12.24 5.36
N GLY A 76 7.23 -12.96 6.36
CA GLY A 76 5.86 -12.87 6.84
C GLY A 76 5.00 -14.07 6.46
N PHE A 77 3.91 -14.23 7.20
CA PHE A 77 2.88 -15.23 6.88
C PHE A 77 1.99 -14.72 5.77
N ALA A 78 1.95 -15.44 4.65
CA ALA A 78 1.17 -15.06 3.47
C ALA A 78 -0.28 -15.55 3.56
N TYR A 79 -1.23 -14.63 3.38
CA TYR A 79 -2.66 -14.90 3.47
C TYR A 79 -3.38 -14.45 2.21
N VAL A 80 -4.23 -15.33 1.68
CA VAL A 80 -4.94 -15.12 0.41
C VAL A 80 -6.41 -15.44 0.56
N LYS A 81 -7.26 -14.65 -0.09
CA LYS A 81 -8.72 -14.84 -0.10
C LYS A 81 -9.15 -15.42 -1.44
N ASP A 82 -10.05 -16.40 -1.41
CA ASP A 82 -10.69 -16.98 -2.60
C ASP A 82 -9.70 -17.51 -3.68
N ASN A 83 -8.48 -17.91 -3.29
CA ASN A 83 -7.38 -18.28 -4.19
C ASN A 83 -6.99 -17.19 -5.22
N ASP A 84 -7.31 -15.93 -4.94
CA ASP A 84 -6.95 -14.79 -5.78
C ASP A 84 -5.63 -14.16 -5.28
N TYR A 85 -4.54 -14.46 -5.97
CA TYR A 85 -3.19 -14.01 -5.61
C TYR A 85 -2.87 -12.58 -6.06
N SER A 86 -3.82 -11.85 -6.66
CA SER A 86 -3.65 -10.41 -6.93
C SER A 86 -3.36 -9.61 -5.66
N VAL A 87 -3.92 -10.06 -4.53
CA VAL A 87 -3.70 -9.50 -3.19
C VAL A 87 -3.35 -10.63 -2.23
N THR A 88 -2.08 -10.71 -1.87
CA THR A 88 -1.59 -11.57 -0.79
C THR A 88 -1.12 -10.68 0.36
N LEU A 89 -1.71 -10.83 1.54
CA LEU A 89 -1.36 -10.04 2.72
C LEU A 89 -0.28 -10.77 3.50
N LEU A 90 0.78 -10.04 3.88
CA LEU A 90 1.88 -10.58 4.68
C LEU A 90 1.74 -10.10 6.11
N TYR A 91 1.65 -11.00 7.08
CA TYR A 91 1.63 -10.66 8.51
C TYR A 91 2.97 -10.96 9.18
N ASP A 92 3.38 -10.13 10.13
CA ASP A 92 4.53 -10.43 10.98
C ASP A 92 4.25 -11.60 11.93
N LYS A 93 5.28 -12.04 12.66
CA LYS A 93 5.18 -13.17 13.59
C LYS A 93 4.15 -12.99 14.71
N ASN A 94 3.73 -11.75 14.98
CA ASN A 94 2.74 -11.41 16.01
C ASN A 94 1.34 -11.17 15.42
N GLY A 95 1.19 -11.31 14.10
CA GLY A 95 -0.09 -11.23 13.41
C GLY A 95 -0.50 -9.84 12.93
N TYR A 96 0.41 -8.85 12.88
CA TYR A 96 0.11 -7.52 12.34
C TYR A 96 0.62 -7.38 10.90
N ILE A 97 -0.10 -6.61 10.07
CA ILE A 97 0.22 -6.46 8.63
C ILE A 97 1.65 -5.95 8.44
N ALA A 98 2.48 -6.69 7.74
CA ALA A 98 3.88 -6.36 7.52
C ALA A 98 4.17 -5.96 6.08
N GLY A 99 3.32 -6.37 5.14
CA GLY A 99 3.48 -6.10 3.71
C GLY A 99 2.34 -6.66 2.87
N ILE A 100 2.51 -6.55 1.56
CA ILE A 100 1.58 -7.03 0.54
C ILE A 100 2.37 -7.60 -0.64
N GLN A 101 1.85 -8.64 -1.25
CA GLN A 101 2.35 -9.21 -2.49
C GLN A 101 1.27 -9.27 -3.54
N HIS A 102 1.75 -9.24 -4.77
CA HIS A 102 1.01 -9.67 -5.94
C HIS A 102 1.67 -10.93 -6.50
N GLY A 103 0.87 -11.90 -6.94
CA GLY A 103 1.35 -13.15 -7.53
C GLY A 103 0.71 -13.46 -8.88
N ILE A 104 1.53 -13.89 -9.84
CA ILE A 104 1.11 -14.42 -11.15
C ILE A 104 1.50 -15.89 -11.21
N THR A 105 0.56 -16.78 -11.52
CA THR A 105 0.91 -18.20 -11.75
C THR A 105 1.77 -18.35 -12.99
N LYS A 106 2.55 -19.44 -13.08
CA LYS A 106 3.33 -19.73 -14.29
C LYS A 106 2.45 -19.77 -15.55
N GLU A 107 1.26 -20.35 -15.47
CA GLU A 107 0.30 -20.43 -16.56
C GLU A 107 -0.18 -19.03 -16.99
N GLN A 108 -0.57 -18.17 -16.04
CA GLN A 108 -0.95 -16.79 -16.33
C GLN A 108 0.20 -16.02 -16.97
N ALA A 109 1.43 -16.21 -16.47
CA ALA A 109 2.60 -15.54 -16.98
C ALA A 109 2.94 -15.96 -18.43
N GLU A 110 2.83 -17.26 -18.73
CA GLU A 110 3.02 -17.82 -20.07
C GLU A 110 1.92 -17.34 -21.03
N LYS A 111 0.65 -17.35 -20.60
CA LYS A 111 -0.50 -16.84 -21.39
C LYS A 111 -0.35 -15.36 -21.72
N ALA A 112 0.10 -14.56 -20.76
CA ALA A 112 0.25 -13.11 -20.92
C ALA A 112 1.57 -12.70 -21.59
N GLY A 113 2.57 -13.59 -21.67
CA GLY A 113 3.93 -13.20 -22.06
C GLY A 113 4.58 -12.21 -21.09
N TYR A 114 4.17 -12.22 -19.82
CA TYR A 114 4.55 -11.24 -18.79
C TYR A 114 4.74 -11.93 -17.43
N PRO A 115 5.69 -11.50 -16.57
CA PRO A 115 6.68 -10.45 -16.79
C PRO A 115 7.84 -10.95 -17.66
N SER A 116 8.53 -10.00 -18.30
CA SER A 116 9.80 -10.30 -18.98
C SER A 116 10.82 -10.89 -18.00
N LYS A 117 11.70 -11.78 -18.49
CA LYS A 117 12.83 -12.29 -17.70
C LYS A 117 13.77 -11.17 -17.23
N LYS A 118 13.79 -10.02 -17.93
CA LYS A 118 14.57 -8.84 -17.52
C LYS A 118 14.02 -8.16 -16.25
N LEU A 119 12.79 -8.47 -15.84
CA LEU A 119 12.15 -8.01 -14.59
C LEU A 119 12.20 -9.05 -13.46
N GLN A 120 13.13 -10.00 -13.53
CA GLN A 120 13.33 -11.02 -12.49
C GLN A 120 14.75 -10.91 -11.95
N PRO A 121 15.00 -10.09 -10.91
CA PRO A 121 14.05 -9.34 -10.05
C PRO A 121 13.50 -8.02 -10.66
N PRO A 122 12.41 -7.41 -10.14
CA PRO A 122 11.78 -7.61 -8.82
C PRO A 122 10.78 -8.77 -8.73
N PHE A 123 10.35 -9.36 -9.84
CA PHE A 123 9.53 -10.57 -9.76
C PHE A 123 10.40 -11.75 -9.34
N VAL A 124 10.01 -12.43 -8.26
CA VAL A 124 10.76 -13.59 -7.74
C VAL A 124 9.87 -14.83 -7.79
N TYR A 125 10.42 -15.96 -8.20
CA TYR A 125 9.67 -17.21 -8.28
C TYR A 125 9.62 -17.91 -6.91
N THR A 126 8.42 -18.22 -6.43
CA THR A 126 8.16 -18.98 -5.20
C THR A 126 6.79 -19.63 -5.26
N ASP A 127 6.62 -20.80 -4.64
CA ASP A 127 5.32 -21.45 -4.48
C ASP A 127 4.50 -21.61 -5.78
N GLY A 128 5.19 -21.84 -6.91
CA GLY A 128 4.57 -22.00 -8.23
C GLY A 128 4.23 -20.69 -8.96
N ARG A 129 4.64 -19.53 -8.43
CA ARG A 129 4.21 -18.20 -8.89
C ARG A 129 5.38 -17.22 -8.98
N LEU A 130 5.25 -16.22 -9.82
CA LEU A 130 6.11 -15.03 -9.81
C LEU A 130 5.45 -13.99 -8.91
N VAL A 131 6.16 -13.55 -7.86
CA VAL A 131 5.65 -12.61 -6.88
C VAL A 131 6.39 -11.28 -6.91
N LEU A 132 5.66 -10.20 -6.69
CA LEU A 132 6.16 -8.86 -6.44
C LEU A 132 5.81 -8.49 -5.00
N THR A 133 6.78 -7.99 -4.23
CA THR A 133 6.62 -7.79 -2.78
C THR A 133 6.91 -6.36 -2.36
N ALA A 134 6.01 -5.81 -1.55
CA ALA A 134 6.22 -4.60 -0.78
C ALA A 134 6.05 -4.87 0.72
N TYR A 135 6.86 -4.21 1.53
CA TYR A 135 6.76 -4.23 2.99
C TYR A 135 6.41 -2.84 3.53
N PHE A 136 5.58 -2.80 4.56
CA PHE A 136 5.20 -1.60 5.30
C PHE A 136 6.02 -1.44 6.59
N THR A 137 6.75 -2.48 6.96
CA THR A 137 7.61 -2.55 8.14
C THR A 137 8.99 -3.08 7.74
N ASP A 138 10.00 -2.84 8.58
CA ASP A 138 11.36 -3.28 8.31
C ASP A 138 11.39 -4.82 8.09
N PRO A 139 11.76 -5.29 6.88
CA PRO A 139 11.73 -6.71 6.55
C PRO A 139 12.52 -7.58 7.53
N SER A 140 13.60 -7.06 8.11
CA SER A 140 14.46 -7.79 9.05
C SER A 140 13.77 -8.15 10.37
N LYS A 141 12.70 -7.43 10.72
CA LYS A 141 11.95 -7.57 11.98
C LYS A 141 10.72 -8.45 11.86
N ILE A 142 10.19 -8.63 10.64
CA ILE A 142 8.89 -9.29 10.38
C ILE A 142 8.82 -10.69 11.00
N CYS A 143 9.86 -11.51 10.81
CA CYS A 143 9.90 -12.89 11.32
C CYS A 143 10.66 -13.06 12.65
N THR A 144 11.35 -12.04 13.13
CA THR A 144 12.23 -12.13 14.31
C THR A 144 11.58 -11.52 15.55
N GLU A 145 11.20 -10.25 15.47
CA GLU A 145 10.60 -9.47 16.56
C GLU A 145 9.08 -9.32 16.39
N GLY A 146 8.63 -8.97 15.17
CA GLY A 146 7.27 -8.52 14.89
C GLY A 146 6.93 -7.22 15.61
N ARG A 147 5.75 -6.66 15.33
CA ARG A 147 5.25 -5.49 16.06
C ARG A 147 4.46 -5.90 17.29
N THR A 148 4.51 -5.06 18.31
CA THR A 148 3.60 -5.12 19.46
C THR A 148 2.30 -4.38 19.13
N GLN A 149 1.23 -4.63 19.90
CA GLN A 149 -0.02 -3.86 19.78
C GLN A 149 0.20 -2.35 19.91
N ALA A 150 1.08 -1.93 20.82
CA ALA A 150 1.38 -0.51 21.02
C ALA A 150 2.02 0.10 19.77
N GLN A 151 3.01 -0.57 19.17
CA GLN A 151 3.62 -0.14 17.90
C GLN A 151 2.58 -0.11 16.78
N PHE A 152 1.76 -1.15 16.64
CA PHE A 152 0.70 -1.19 15.64
C PHE A 152 -0.28 -0.01 15.79
N ASN A 153 -0.67 0.33 17.01
CA ASN A 153 -1.58 1.46 17.26
C ASN A 153 -0.95 2.82 16.88
N THR A 154 0.35 2.99 17.07
CA THR A 154 1.05 4.25 16.76
C THR A 154 1.53 4.36 15.32
N GLU A 155 1.86 3.23 14.68
CA GLU A 155 2.42 3.17 13.33
C GLU A 155 1.34 2.88 12.27
N GLY A 156 0.18 2.36 12.68
CA GLY A 156 -0.89 1.94 11.78
C GLY A 156 -0.44 0.80 10.87
N THR A 157 -0.65 0.97 9.57
CA THR A 157 -0.25 -0.02 8.55
C THR A 157 1.27 -0.19 8.48
N GLY A 158 2.05 0.85 8.79
CA GLY A 158 3.50 0.75 8.83
C GLY A 158 4.24 2.09 8.88
N THR A 159 5.56 2.03 8.91
CA THR A 159 6.44 3.21 9.08
C THR A 159 7.15 3.63 7.81
N ASN A 160 7.45 2.71 6.89
CA ASN A 160 7.99 3.03 5.58
C ASN A 160 7.52 2.02 4.53
N LEU A 161 7.84 2.29 3.27
CA LEU A 161 7.58 1.39 2.16
C LEU A 161 8.91 0.84 1.64
N TRP A 162 9.06 -0.47 1.63
CA TRP A 162 10.20 -1.17 1.04
C TRP A 162 9.73 -2.03 -0.12
N ILE A 163 10.29 -1.83 -1.31
CA ILE A 163 10.02 -2.69 -2.47
C ILE A 163 11.13 -3.72 -2.57
N GLN A 164 10.78 -5.01 -2.61
CA GLN A 164 11.76 -6.06 -2.86
C GLN A 164 12.26 -5.96 -4.31
N THR A 165 13.56 -5.78 -4.45
CA THR A 165 14.24 -5.55 -5.74
C THR A 165 15.32 -6.61 -6.03
N GLY A 166 15.50 -7.57 -5.12
CA GLY A 166 16.31 -8.76 -5.32
C GLY A 166 15.56 -10.05 -4.96
N ASN A 167 16.28 -11.16 -4.96
CA ASN A 167 15.72 -12.50 -4.76
C ASN A 167 15.43 -12.83 -3.29
N THR A 168 15.85 -11.97 -2.37
CA THR A 168 15.73 -12.20 -0.92
C THR A 168 15.07 -11.01 -0.22
N PRO A 169 14.44 -11.23 0.95
CA PRO A 169 13.73 -10.18 1.70
C PRO A 169 14.62 -9.02 2.17
N SER A 170 15.94 -9.20 2.23
CA SER A 170 16.90 -8.16 2.60
C SER A 170 17.30 -7.27 1.41
N GLN A 171 17.05 -7.72 0.18
CA GLN A 171 17.36 -6.97 -1.04
C GLN A 171 16.18 -6.06 -1.41
N VAL A 172 16.02 -5.00 -0.64
CA VAL A 172 14.92 -4.04 -0.77
C VAL A 172 15.41 -2.64 -1.12
N THR A 173 14.58 -1.89 -1.82
CA THR A 173 14.72 -0.46 -2.00
C THR A 173 13.75 0.25 -1.06
N LEU A 174 14.27 1.07 -0.15
CA LEU A 174 13.46 1.95 0.69
C LEU A 174 12.93 3.11 -0.15
N ILE A 175 11.62 3.30 -0.13
CA ILE A 175 10.95 4.41 -0.80
C ILE A 175 10.93 5.63 0.14
N PRO A 176 11.35 6.81 -0.34
CA PRO A 176 11.26 8.02 0.47
C PRO A 176 9.83 8.29 0.96
N ARG A 177 9.68 8.74 2.21
CA ARG A 177 8.38 9.17 2.74
C ARG A 177 7.98 10.57 2.27
N GLN A 178 8.98 11.41 1.96
CA GLN A 178 8.80 12.79 1.55
C GLN A 178 9.08 12.93 0.05
N GLN A 179 8.16 13.55 -0.68
CA GLN A 179 8.23 13.76 -2.13
C GLN A 179 9.51 14.50 -2.53
N SER A 180 9.92 15.49 -1.73
CA SER A 180 11.13 16.29 -1.96
C SER A 180 12.42 15.47 -2.05
N ALA A 181 12.46 14.31 -1.37
CA ALA A 181 13.62 13.41 -1.40
C ALA A 181 13.73 12.58 -2.68
N LEU A 182 12.67 12.52 -3.50
CA LEU A 182 12.69 11.80 -4.79
C LEU A 182 13.66 12.39 -5.80
N SER A 183 13.97 13.69 -5.69
CA SER A 183 14.93 14.41 -6.54
C SER A 183 16.34 13.78 -6.58
N THR A 184 16.68 12.96 -5.57
CA THR A 184 17.96 12.24 -5.47
C THR A 184 17.87 10.79 -5.94
N THR A 185 16.73 10.36 -6.47
CA THR A 185 16.43 8.99 -6.87
C THR A 185 16.19 8.88 -8.37
N LYS A 186 15.80 7.68 -8.85
CA LYS A 186 15.39 7.47 -10.24
C LYS A 186 13.88 7.58 -10.45
N TRP A 187 13.10 7.91 -9.43
CA TRP A 187 11.67 8.13 -9.57
C TRP A 187 11.44 9.45 -10.32
N VAL A 188 10.72 9.36 -11.43
CA VAL A 188 10.45 10.49 -12.33
C VAL A 188 9.01 10.94 -12.11
N ASP A 189 8.80 12.26 -12.13
CA ASP A 189 7.49 12.87 -12.00
C ASP A 189 6.51 12.33 -13.05
N GLY A 190 5.35 11.90 -12.57
CA GLY A 190 4.16 11.63 -13.36
C GLY A 190 3.25 12.86 -13.36
N LYS A 191 1.95 12.60 -13.29
CA LYS A 191 0.92 13.64 -13.18
C LYS A 191 0.08 13.44 -11.93
N CYS A 192 -0.46 14.55 -11.47
CA CYS A 192 -1.52 14.57 -10.47
C CYS A 192 -2.83 14.04 -11.06
N PHE A 193 -3.45 13.09 -10.36
CA PHE A 193 -4.83 12.68 -10.63
C PHE A 193 -5.65 12.77 -9.34
N ILE A 194 -6.71 13.58 -9.36
CA ILE A 194 -7.61 13.75 -8.22
C ILE A 194 -8.23 12.40 -7.85
N THR A 195 -8.25 12.05 -6.57
CA THR A 195 -8.59 10.75 -5.95
C THR A 195 -7.53 9.65 -6.04
N MET A 196 -6.34 9.95 -6.57
CA MET A 196 -5.20 9.02 -6.58
C MET A 196 -3.94 9.64 -5.95
N GLY A 197 -3.69 10.93 -6.23
CA GLY A 197 -2.46 11.62 -5.85
C GLY A 197 -1.50 11.86 -7.02
N GLU A 198 -0.31 12.34 -6.70
CA GLU A 198 0.75 12.62 -7.66
C GLU A 198 1.58 11.36 -7.94
N HIS A 199 1.53 10.92 -9.20
CA HIS A 199 2.19 9.69 -9.64
C HIS A 199 3.69 9.88 -9.81
N TYR A 200 4.46 8.84 -9.50
CA TYR A 200 5.88 8.74 -9.84
C TYR A 200 6.20 7.38 -10.43
N TRP A 201 7.05 7.38 -11.46
CA TRP A 201 7.40 6.18 -12.23
C TRP A 201 8.90 5.96 -12.21
N TYR A 202 9.34 4.74 -11.92
CA TYR A 202 10.77 4.46 -11.76
C TYR A 202 11.50 4.44 -13.11
N ASN A 203 12.44 5.37 -13.28
CA ASN A 203 13.37 5.44 -14.42
C ASN A 203 12.67 5.36 -15.79
N ILE A 204 11.44 5.89 -15.88
CA ILE A 204 10.66 5.88 -17.12
C ILE A 204 11.29 6.83 -18.15
N LYS A 205 11.37 6.39 -19.41
CA LYS A 205 11.94 7.19 -20.52
C LYS A 205 11.14 6.98 -21.81
N PRO A 206 11.06 7.99 -22.70
CA PRO A 206 10.31 7.87 -23.96
C PRO A 206 10.76 6.71 -24.87
N ASP A 207 12.06 6.38 -24.84
CA ASP A 207 12.75 5.41 -25.69
C ASP A 207 13.12 4.11 -24.95
N MET A 208 12.54 3.86 -23.77
CA MET A 208 12.87 2.65 -22.99
C MET A 208 12.33 1.36 -23.62
N ASP A 209 12.97 0.24 -23.23
CA ASP A 209 12.49 -1.11 -23.49
C ASP A 209 11.36 -1.48 -22.50
N CYS A 210 10.20 -1.90 -23.01
CA CYS A 210 9.06 -2.31 -22.20
C CYS A 210 9.34 -3.57 -21.37
N ASP A 211 10.30 -4.40 -21.79
CA ASP A 211 10.78 -5.52 -20.99
C ASP A 211 11.47 -5.07 -19.70
N THR A 212 11.80 -3.78 -19.56
CA THR A 212 12.45 -3.19 -18.38
C THR A 212 11.54 -2.21 -17.64
N PHE A 213 10.27 -2.12 -18.01
CA PHE A 213 9.29 -1.29 -17.32
C PHE A 213 9.09 -1.78 -15.88
N PHE A 214 9.53 -0.97 -14.92
CA PHE A 214 9.44 -1.33 -13.51
C PHE A 214 7.97 -1.32 -13.06
N PRO A 215 7.45 -2.41 -12.46
CA PRO A 215 6.01 -2.62 -12.30
C PRO A 215 5.40 -1.91 -11.10
N VAL A 216 6.02 -0.81 -10.62
CA VAL A 216 5.60 -0.08 -9.44
C VAL A 216 5.53 1.41 -9.75
N PHE A 217 4.44 2.05 -9.34
CA PHE A 217 4.33 3.50 -9.27
C PHE A 217 4.12 3.95 -7.81
N LEU A 218 4.56 5.15 -7.49
CA LEU A 218 4.33 5.76 -6.17
C LEU A 218 3.28 6.84 -6.28
N LEU A 219 2.62 7.12 -5.17
CA LEU A 219 1.62 8.18 -5.05
C LEU A 219 1.90 9.03 -3.83
N TYR A 220 1.94 10.35 -4.05
CA TYR A 220 2.10 11.33 -3.00
C TYR A 220 0.89 12.25 -2.93
N ASN A 221 0.55 12.68 -1.73
CA ASN A 221 -0.50 13.66 -1.46
C ASN A 221 0.01 14.64 -0.41
N GLY A 222 -0.07 15.95 -0.69
CA GLY A 222 0.49 16.98 0.21
C GLY A 222 1.98 16.80 0.49
N GLY A 223 2.76 16.28 -0.48
CA GLY A 223 4.20 16.05 -0.33
C GLY A 223 4.59 14.77 0.40
N LYS A 224 3.65 13.92 0.80
CA LYS A 224 3.90 12.70 1.58
C LYS A 224 3.42 11.44 0.87
N LEU A 225 4.19 10.36 1.00
CA LEU A 225 3.83 9.05 0.48
C LEU A 225 2.62 8.51 1.24
N ASN A 226 1.50 8.37 0.55
CA ASN A 226 0.22 7.90 1.12
C ASN A 226 -0.32 6.65 0.38
N ALA A 227 0.20 6.36 -0.81
CA ALA A 227 -0.17 5.20 -1.58
C ALA A 227 0.95 4.80 -2.57
N PHE A 228 0.79 3.65 -3.18
CA PHE A 228 1.59 3.17 -4.30
C PHE A 228 0.74 2.21 -5.12
N GLY A 229 1.27 1.64 -6.18
CA GLY A 229 0.54 0.61 -6.88
C GLY A 229 1.39 -0.19 -7.84
N TRP A 230 0.74 -1.23 -8.36
CA TRP A 230 1.32 -2.09 -9.37
C TRP A 230 0.86 -1.67 -10.76
N ALA A 231 1.77 -1.70 -11.73
CA ALA A 231 1.45 -1.46 -13.14
C ALA A 231 2.04 -2.57 -14.00
N PHE A 232 1.17 -3.42 -14.53
CA PHE A 232 1.53 -4.57 -15.35
C PHE A 232 1.19 -4.28 -16.80
N LEU A 233 2.17 -4.39 -17.69
CA LEU A 233 1.96 -4.26 -19.14
C LEU A 233 1.34 -5.55 -19.73
N ALA A 234 0.29 -6.05 -19.08
CA ALA A 234 -0.43 -7.28 -19.37
C ALA A 234 -1.88 -7.17 -18.87
N ASP A 235 -2.78 -7.92 -19.51
CA ASP A 235 -4.18 -8.04 -19.10
C ASP A 235 -4.33 -9.22 -18.14
N LEU A 236 -4.29 -8.96 -16.83
CA LEU A 236 -4.37 -9.94 -15.77
C LEU A 236 -5.79 -10.03 -15.21
N GLU A 237 -6.28 -11.24 -14.95
CA GLU A 237 -7.65 -11.45 -14.47
C GLU A 237 -7.71 -11.42 -12.94
N SER A 238 -8.44 -10.45 -12.38
CA SER A 238 -8.91 -10.42 -10.98
C SER A 238 -9.89 -9.26 -10.80
N PRO A 239 -10.89 -9.37 -9.90
CA PRO A 239 -11.73 -8.23 -9.50
C PRO A 239 -10.98 -7.11 -8.76
N ASN A 240 -9.69 -7.28 -8.44
CA ASN A 240 -8.87 -6.27 -7.77
C ASN A 240 -8.08 -5.40 -8.74
N TYR A 241 -7.90 -5.81 -10.00
CA TYR A 241 -7.23 -4.96 -10.98
C TYR A 241 -8.15 -3.86 -11.51
N GLU A 242 -7.55 -2.72 -11.80
CA GLU A 242 -8.10 -1.76 -12.75
C GLU A 242 -7.54 -2.06 -14.13
N HIS A 243 -8.36 -1.86 -15.18
CA HIS A 243 -7.95 -2.05 -16.57
C HIS A 243 -8.03 -0.73 -17.34
N PRO A 244 -7.16 0.25 -17.05
CA PRO A 244 -7.15 1.51 -17.78
C PRO A 244 -6.79 1.26 -19.25
N SER A 245 -7.46 1.97 -20.16
CA SER A 245 -7.05 1.98 -21.56
C SER A 245 -5.72 2.70 -21.72
N ILE A 246 -4.90 2.29 -22.70
CA ILE A 246 -3.63 2.97 -23.01
C ILE A 246 -3.84 4.47 -23.29
N SER A 247 -4.99 4.84 -23.86
CA SER A 247 -5.35 6.24 -24.13
C SER A 247 -5.41 7.14 -22.90
N VAL A 248 -5.64 6.60 -21.70
CA VAL A 248 -5.69 7.39 -20.46
C VAL A 248 -4.35 7.44 -19.72
N LEU A 249 -3.33 6.69 -20.16
CA LEU A 249 -2.02 6.69 -19.50
C LEU A 249 -1.33 8.05 -19.51
N GLY A 250 -1.60 8.88 -20.52
CA GLY A 250 -1.13 10.26 -20.56
C GLY A 250 -1.70 11.14 -19.44
N ALA A 251 -2.70 10.68 -18.69
CA ALA A 251 -3.19 11.34 -17.49
C ALA A 251 -2.33 11.06 -16.24
N PHE A 252 -1.48 10.02 -16.26
CA PHE A 252 -0.66 9.59 -15.12
C PHE A 252 0.84 9.69 -15.38
N ILE A 253 1.26 9.55 -16.64
CA ILE A 253 2.65 9.61 -17.09
C ILE A 253 2.84 10.89 -17.91
N GLN A 254 3.88 11.68 -17.61
CA GLN A 254 4.17 12.90 -18.36
C GLN A 254 4.51 12.62 -19.83
N GLN A 255 5.45 11.69 -20.05
CA GLN A 255 5.89 11.26 -21.38
C GLN A 255 5.74 9.75 -21.47
N VAL A 256 4.62 9.30 -22.05
CA VAL A 256 4.33 7.87 -22.21
C VAL A 256 5.39 7.24 -23.11
N PRO A 257 6.12 6.20 -22.66
CA PRO A 257 7.07 5.48 -23.50
C PRO A 257 6.46 5.00 -24.82
N THR A 258 7.23 5.09 -25.90
CA THR A 258 6.82 4.64 -27.23
C THR A 258 6.50 3.15 -27.26
N CYS A 259 7.15 2.36 -26.41
CA CYS A 259 6.88 0.93 -26.30
C CYS A 259 5.49 0.66 -25.70
N ILE A 260 5.03 1.49 -24.74
CA ILE A 260 3.71 1.36 -24.11
C ILE A 260 2.61 1.84 -25.06
N SER A 261 2.85 2.91 -25.82
CA SER A 261 1.86 3.43 -26.78
C SER A 261 1.54 2.45 -27.92
N LYS A 262 2.36 1.41 -28.12
CA LYS A 262 2.16 0.35 -29.12
C LYS A 262 1.36 -0.84 -28.57
N ILE A 263 1.08 -0.88 -27.27
CA ILE A 263 0.29 -1.95 -26.66
C ILE A 263 -1.17 -1.83 -27.16
N THR A 264 -1.73 -2.93 -27.64
CA THR A 264 -3.09 -2.98 -28.21
C THR A 264 -4.10 -3.70 -27.31
N HIS A 265 -3.67 -4.26 -26.19
CA HIS A 265 -4.52 -4.91 -25.20
C HIS A 265 -4.64 -4.05 -23.94
N PRO A 266 -5.64 -4.31 -23.07
CA PRO A 266 -5.68 -3.68 -21.75
C PRO A 266 -4.42 -3.97 -20.95
N ILE A 267 -4.10 -3.07 -20.04
CA ILE A 267 -3.09 -3.28 -19.00
C ILE A 267 -3.79 -3.41 -17.65
N SER A 268 -3.14 -4.06 -16.70
CA SER A 268 -3.66 -4.18 -15.34
C SER A 268 -2.88 -3.31 -14.39
N THR A 269 -3.59 -2.51 -13.61
CA THR A 269 -3.03 -1.76 -12.49
C THR A 269 -3.73 -2.14 -11.19
N MET A 270 -3.07 -1.90 -10.06
CA MET A 270 -3.73 -1.98 -8.76
C MET A 270 -3.17 -0.91 -7.84
N HIS A 271 -4.03 0.03 -7.47
CA HIS A 271 -3.70 1.01 -6.45
C HIS A 271 -3.78 0.38 -5.06
N ILE A 272 -2.85 0.74 -4.19
CA ILE A 272 -2.73 0.31 -2.80
C ILE A 272 -2.60 1.57 -1.93
N TYR A 273 -3.68 1.91 -1.24
CA TYR A 273 -3.78 3.09 -0.38
C TYR A 273 -3.50 2.71 1.06
N LEU A 274 -2.76 3.58 1.74
CA LEU A 274 -2.37 3.40 3.13
C LEU A 274 -3.23 4.25 4.07
N THR A 275 -4.28 4.89 3.54
CA THR A 275 -5.18 5.79 4.26
C THR A 275 -6.64 5.34 4.18
N SER A 276 -7.45 5.75 5.15
CA SER A 276 -8.89 5.45 5.20
C SER A 276 -9.72 6.30 4.22
N THR A 277 -9.19 7.45 3.80
CA THR A 277 -9.89 8.43 2.95
C THR A 277 -9.17 8.75 1.63
N PRO A 278 -8.83 7.76 0.79
CA PRO A 278 -8.07 7.97 -0.45
C PRO A 278 -8.81 8.86 -1.48
N LEU A 279 -10.13 8.97 -1.36
CA LEU A 279 -10.94 9.88 -2.20
C LEU A 279 -10.63 11.36 -2.00
N LEU A 280 -9.96 11.72 -0.91
CA LEU A 280 -9.55 13.08 -0.61
C LEU A 280 -8.16 13.41 -1.15
N ASP A 281 -7.49 12.47 -1.80
CA ASP A 281 -6.18 12.69 -2.39
C ASP A 281 -6.32 13.67 -3.56
N ALA A 282 -5.67 14.83 -3.46
CA ALA A 282 -5.80 15.92 -4.41
C ALA A 282 -4.46 16.38 -4.99
N CYS A 283 -3.36 15.74 -4.55
CA CYS A 283 -1.99 16.22 -4.73
C CYS A 283 -1.76 17.51 -3.90
#